data_AF-K1XJW7-F1
#
_entry.id   AF-K1XJW7-F1
#
_cell.length_a   1.000
_cell.length_b   1.000
_cell.length_c   1.000
_cell.angle_alpha   90.00
_cell.angle_beta   90.00
_cell.angle_gamma   90.00
#
_symmetry.space_group_name_H-M   'P 1'
#
loop_
_entity.id
_entity.type
_entity.pdbx_description
1 polymer ?
#
loop_
_entity_poly.entity_id
_entity_poly.type
_entity_poly.pdbx_seq_one_letter_code
_entity_poly.pdbx_strand_id
1 'polypeptide(L)'
;MSFSVKPLPRIACFHGGGSTASIFKVQCDQLQKLLASTYEFVFFDAPFERDAGPGVLPAFKFEEFGPYRTWFSRSSADVERGDGRGPDGRGEGGVERALRLIADEGGEGEWAGVMGFSQGTRVVGGILLDQQKRKEMGLPKAEGELEFRFGILCMGGAAPMVSDVVHASYSDSLINIPTLHLHGTKDGNFENGKKQWKTYYEESSTTVWDIDYHHAMPWYRADVLKFVDLVRKLDADTQATV
;
A
#
# COMPACT_ATOMS: atom_id res chain seq x y z
N MET A 1 4.20 -39.50 5.59
CA MET A 1 4.43 -38.53 4.50
C MET A 1 3.90 -37.20 4.97
N SER A 2 4.77 -36.26 5.36
CA SER A 2 4.34 -34.89 5.67
C SER A 2 4.15 -34.17 4.35
N PHE A 3 2.91 -33.81 4.03
CA PHE A 3 2.67 -32.90 2.92
C PHE A 3 3.29 -31.56 3.29
N SER A 4 4.34 -31.15 2.57
CA SER A 4 4.89 -29.80 2.70
C SER A 4 3.83 -28.84 2.19
N VAL A 5 3.14 -28.15 3.09
CA VAL A 5 2.19 -27.10 2.72
C VAL A 5 3.02 -25.99 2.11
N LYS A 6 2.77 -25.65 0.83
CA LYS A 6 3.45 -24.53 0.18
C LYS A 6 3.12 -23.25 0.97
N PRO A 7 4.12 -22.42 1.31
CA PRO A 7 3.88 -21.14 1.97
C PRO A 7 2.86 -20.29 1.21
N LEU A 8 1.99 -19.59 1.93
CA LEU A 8 0.99 -18.70 1.32
C LEU A 8 1.69 -17.46 0.72
N PRO A 9 1.24 -16.96 -0.44
CA PRO A 9 1.69 -15.67 -0.93
C PRO A 9 1.36 -14.54 0.05
N ARG A 10 2.22 -13.52 0.09
CA ARG A 10 2.19 -12.45 1.10
C ARG A 10 1.78 -11.11 0.50
N ILE A 11 1.06 -10.31 1.29
CA ILE A 11 0.66 -8.94 0.94
C ILE A 11 1.24 -7.97 1.98
N ALA A 12 2.11 -7.06 1.54
CA ALA A 12 2.68 -6.02 2.40
C ALA A 12 1.71 -4.84 2.56
N CYS A 13 1.40 -4.46 3.81
CA CYS A 13 0.29 -3.58 4.16
C CYS A 13 0.80 -2.28 4.83
N PHE A 14 0.45 -1.14 4.25
CA PHE A 14 0.87 0.20 4.68
C PHE A 14 -0.31 1.02 5.21
N HIS A 15 -0.25 1.40 6.48
CA HIS A 15 -1.34 2.11 7.17
C HIS A 15 -1.49 3.57 6.72
N GLY A 16 -2.63 4.20 7.05
CA GLY A 16 -2.85 5.64 6.83
C GLY A 16 -2.06 6.53 7.78
N GLY A 17 -1.94 7.82 7.46
CA GLY A 17 -1.20 8.76 8.30
C GLY A 17 -1.89 8.99 9.66
N GLY A 18 -1.12 8.90 10.73
CA GLY A 18 -1.60 9.04 12.11
C GLY A 18 -2.20 7.75 12.65
N SER A 19 -1.72 6.61 12.15
CA SER A 19 -2.11 5.25 12.53
C SER A 19 -0.86 4.41 12.80
N THR A 20 -1.01 3.10 12.99
CA THR A 20 0.08 2.12 13.16
C THR A 20 -0.25 0.83 12.43
N ALA A 21 0.73 -0.05 12.28
CA ALA A 21 0.57 -1.39 11.75
C ALA A 21 -0.49 -2.19 12.54
N SER A 22 -0.50 -2.08 13.87
CA SER A 22 -1.46 -2.80 14.73
C SER A 22 -2.89 -2.29 14.55
N ILE A 23 -3.10 -0.98 14.43
CA ILE A 23 -4.42 -0.40 14.11
C ILE A 23 -4.88 -0.90 12.74
N PHE A 24 -4.03 -0.82 11.72
CA PHE A 24 -4.42 -1.22 10.38
C PHE A 24 -4.72 -2.72 10.29
N LYS A 25 -3.98 -3.55 11.04
CA LYS A 25 -4.30 -4.97 11.21
C LYS A 25 -5.69 -5.19 11.79
N VAL A 26 -6.11 -4.43 12.80
CA VAL A 26 -7.49 -4.51 13.35
C VAL A 26 -8.52 -4.06 12.31
N GLN A 27 -8.26 -2.95 11.59
CA GLN A 27 -9.15 -2.44 10.55
C GLN A 27 -9.33 -3.44 9.38
N CYS A 28 -8.33 -4.28 9.11
CA CYS A 28 -8.36 -5.32 8.08
C CYS A 28 -8.79 -6.70 8.60
N ASP A 29 -9.21 -6.85 9.86
CA ASP A 29 -9.40 -8.17 10.50
C ASP A 29 -10.37 -9.09 9.73
N GLN A 30 -11.53 -8.57 9.31
CA GLN A 30 -12.51 -9.38 8.57
C GLN A 30 -11.99 -9.84 7.20
N LEU A 31 -11.29 -8.95 6.48
CA LEU A 31 -10.68 -9.25 5.18
C LEU A 31 -9.61 -10.33 5.33
N GLN A 32 -8.71 -10.16 6.31
CA GLN A 32 -7.64 -11.12 6.61
C GLN A 32 -8.22 -12.50 6.93
N LYS A 33 -9.25 -12.58 7.78
CA LYS A 33 -9.88 -13.86 8.14
C LYS A 33 -10.47 -14.59 6.93
N LEU A 34 -11.08 -13.86 6.00
CA LEU A 34 -11.69 -14.46 4.80
C LEU A 34 -10.66 -14.84 3.73
N LEU A 35 -9.46 -14.26 3.78
CA LEU A 35 -8.34 -14.55 2.89
C LEU A 35 -7.23 -15.39 3.54
N ALA A 36 -7.39 -15.83 4.78
CA ALA A 36 -6.34 -16.51 5.56
C ALA A 36 -5.89 -17.86 4.97
N SER A 37 -6.69 -18.47 4.10
CA SER A 37 -6.29 -19.68 3.36
C SER A 37 -5.64 -19.39 2.01
N THR A 38 -5.55 -18.11 1.62
CA THR A 38 -5.06 -17.65 0.31
C THR A 38 -3.82 -16.76 0.46
N TYR A 39 -3.78 -15.88 1.46
CA TYR A 39 -2.68 -14.94 1.66
C TYR A 39 -2.30 -14.80 3.12
N GLU A 40 -1.05 -14.44 3.34
CA GLU A 40 -0.58 -13.84 4.59
C GLU A 40 -0.52 -12.32 4.43
N PHE A 41 -1.11 -11.57 5.37
CA PHE A 41 -1.05 -10.11 5.40
C PHE A 41 0.00 -9.68 6.43
N VAL A 42 0.92 -8.81 6.01
CA VAL A 42 2.01 -8.33 6.87
C VAL A 42 1.97 -6.81 6.92
N PHE A 43 1.95 -6.25 8.13
CA PHE A 43 1.67 -4.83 8.35
C PHE A 43 2.92 -4.10 8.82
N PHE A 44 3.25 -3.01 8.14
CA PHE A 44 4.47 -2.25 8.41
C PHE A 44 4.16 -0.90 9.04
N ASP A 45 5.01 -0.49 9.97
CA ASP A 45 4.92 0.80 10.63
C ASP A 45 5.73 1.88 9.89
N ALA A 46 5.13 3.05 9.78
CA ALA A 46 5.78 4.21 9.18
C ALA A 46 6.91 4.77 10.08
N PRO A 47 7.92 5.47 9.54
CA PRO A 47 9.13 5.82 10.31
C PRO A 47 9.00 7.06 11.19
N PHE A 48 7.99 7.91 10.96
CA PHE A 48 7.89 9.21 11.65
C PHE A 48 6.66 9.24 12.55
N GLU A 49 6.75 9.86 13.72
CA GLU A 49 5.60 10.04 14.61
C GLU A 49 4.73 11.22 14.19
N ARG A 50 3.43 11.16 14.51
CA ARG A 50 2.48 12.28 14.37
C ARG A 50 1.25 12.09 15.25
N ASP A 51 0.40 13.11 15.28
CA ASP A 51 -0.94 13.01 15.89
C ASP A 51 -1.84 12.03 15.15
N ALA A 52 -2.85 11.52 15.89
CA ALA A 52 -3.86 10.59 15.41
C ALA A 52 -4.50 11.06 14.10
N GLY A 53 -4.66 10.13 13.17
CA GLY A 53 -5.31 10.36 11.88
C GLY A 53 -6.84 10.31 11.98
N PRO A 54 -7.54 10.64 10.87
CA PRO A 54 -8.99 10.48 10.79
C PRO A 54 -9.42 9.04 11.11
N GLY A 55 -10.43 8.90 11.98
CA GLY A 55 -11.01 7.59 12.32
C GLY A 55 -10.20 6.74 13.30
N VAL A 56 -9.06 7.23 13.79
CA VAL A 56 -8.23 6.52 14.79
C VAL A 56 -8.81 6.71 16.19
N LEU A 57 -9.03 7.94 16.61
CA LEU A 57 -9.68 8.24 17.89
C LEU A 57 -11.21 8.27 17.72
N PRO A 58 -11.98 7.89 18.77
CA PRO A 58 -11.52 7.45 20.10
C PRO A 58 -11.26 5.94 20.24
N ALA A 59 -11.45 5.16 19.17
CA ALA A 59 -11.42 3.69 19.22
C ALA A 59 -10.03 3.12 19.51
N PHE A 60 -8.98 3.73 18.95
CA PHE A 60 -7.59 3.32 19.10
C PHE A 60 -6.86 4.36 19.95
N LYS A 61 -6.82 4.14 21.27
CA LYS A 61 -6.23 5.09 22.21
C LYS A 61 -4.70 5.01 22.20
N PHE A 62 -4.05 6.11 22.60
CA PHE A 62 -2.60 6.25 22.52
C PHE A 62 -1.88 5.25 23.42
N GLU A 63 -2.43 4.95 24.59
CA GLU A 63 -1.83 4.04 25.58
C GLU A 63 -1.69 2.60 25.08
N GLU A 64 -2.52 2.20 24.11
CA GLU A 64 -2.54 0.84 23.56
C GLU A 64 -1.98 0.77 22.14
N PHE A 65 -2.24 1.80 21.31
CA PHE A 65 -1.93 1.77 19.88
C PHE A 65 -0.90 2.82 19.44
N GLY A 66 -0.44 3.68 20.35
CA GLY A 66 0.59 4.68 20.08
C GLY A 66 2.02 4.13 20.14
N PRO A 67 3.03 4.93 19.75
CA PRO A 67 2.88 6.25 19.10
C PRO A 67 2.34 6.12 17.67
N TYR A 68 1.48 7.04 17.25
CA TYR A 68 0.95 7.04 15.88
C TYR A 68 1.97 7.56 14.88
N ARG A 69 1.91 7.08 13.64
CA ARG A 69 2.99 7.24 12.67
C ARG A 69 2.54 7.74 11.28
N THR A 70 3.48 8.24 10.49
CA THR A 70 3.32 8.79 9.13
C THR A 70 4.47 8.41 8.23
N TRP A 71 4.15 8.22 6.95
CA TRP A 71 5.11 7.83 5.91
C TRP A 71 5.91 9.01 5.36
N PHE A 72 5.42 10.23 5.57
CA PHE A 72 5.99 11.45 5.02
C PHE A 72 6.40 12.39 6.13
N SER A 73 7.63 12.93 6.03
CA SER A 73 8.10 14.01 6.87
C SER A 73 7.77 15.38 6.25
N ARG A 74 8.03 16.44 7.02
CA ARG A 74 7.86 17.83 6.57
C ARG A 74 9.16 18.58 6.79
N SER A 75 9.51 19.45 5.84
CA SER A 75 10.67 20.35 5.95
C SER A 75 10.45 21.42 7.04
N SER A 76 11.50 22.18 7.36
CA SER A 76 11.42 23.32 8.27
C SER A 76 10.47 24.43 7.79
N ALA A 77 10.17 24.48 6.49
CA ALA A 77 9.20 25.40 5.89
C ALA A 77 7.78 24.81 5.83
N ASP A 78 7.52 23.73 6.57
CA ASP A 78 6.24 23.01 6.60
C ASP A 78 5.78 22.47 5.23
N VAL A 79 6.73 22.18 4.34
CA VAL A 79 6.46 21.52 3.05
C VAL A 79 6.65 20.01 3.22
N GLU A 80 5.63 19.22 2.87
CA GLU A 80 5.71 17.76 2.87
C GLU A 80 6.80 17.28 1.88
N ARG A 81 7.59 16.30 2.30
CA ARG A 81 8.63 15.67 1.49
C ARG A 81 8.05 14.50 0.72
N GLY A 82 7.71 14.70 -0.57
CA GLY A 82 7.08 13.67 -1.41
C GLY A 82 7.90 12.39 -1.64
N ASP A 83 9.19 12.42 -1.33
CA ASP A 83 10.12 11.27 -1.38
C ASP A 83 10.17 10.46 -0.07
N GLY A 84 9.46 10.89 0.98
CA GLY A 84 9.47 10.22 2.29
C GLY A 84 10.81 10.29 3.04
N ARG A 85 11.73 11.17 2.64
CA ARG A 85 13.01 11.40 3.33
C ARG A 85 12.80 12.10 4.67
N GLY A 86 13.87 12.20 5.47
CA GLY A 86 13.84 12.93 6.74
C GLY A 86 13.55 14.43 6.57
N PRO A 87 13.21 15.15 7.67
CA PRO A 87 12.91 16.59 7.62
C PRO A 87 14.02 17.44 6.96
N ASP A 88 15.27 17.04 7.17
CA ASP A 88 16.48 17.65 6.58
C ASP A 88 16.67 17.35 5.08
N GLY A 89 15.81 16.51 4.49
CA GLY A 89 15.88 16.05 3.11
C GLY A 89 16.98 15.02 2.84
N ARG A 90 17.56 14.42 3.89
CA ARG A 90 18.67 13.45 3.77
C ARG A 90 18.22 12.04 4.16
N GLY A 91 19.14 11.09 4.04
CA GLY A 91 18.97 9.70 4.49
C GLY A 91 18.56 8.75 3.37
N GLU A 92 17.80 7.72 3.71
CA GLU A 92 17.19 6.79 2.76
C GLU A 92 15.85 7.36 2.26
N GLY A 93 15.49 7.14 0.99
CA GLY A 93 14.16 7.47 0.47
C GLY A 93 13.07 6.59 1.08
N GLY A 94 11.83 7.04 1.05
CA GLY A 94 10.73 6.31 1.70
C GLY A 94 10.35 5.02 0.99
N VAL A 95 10.45 4.96 -0.34
CA VAL A 95 10.21 3.73 -1.11
C VAL A 95 11.30 2.71 -0.84
N GLU A 96 12.56 3.13 -0.86
CA GLU A 96 13.73 2.30 -0.56
C GLU A 96 13.62 1.73 0.86
N ARG A 97 13.22 2.57 1.83
CA ARG A 97 12.95 2.14 3.21
C ARG A 97 11.85 1.08 3.27
N ALA A 98 10.74 1.28 2.56
CA ALA A 98 9.64 0.32 2.55
C ALA A 98 10.06 -1.02 1.93
N LEU A 99 10.77 -1.00 0.80
CA LEU A 99 11.30 -2.20 0.16
C LEU A 99 12.28 -2.95 1.08
N ARG A 100 13.15 -2.22 1.79
CA ARG A 100 14.07 -2.82 2.78
C ARG A 100 13.31 -3.45 3.94
N LEU A 101 12.28 -2.79 4.48
CA LEU A 101 11.43 -3.38 5.53
C LEU A 101 10.77 -4.68 5.07
N ILE A 102 10.30 -4.74 3.82
CA ILE A 102 9.70 -5.95 3.23
C ILE A 102 10.75 -7.05 3.04
N ALA A 103 11.97 -6.70 2.62
CA ALA A 103 13.06 -7.65 2.41
C ALA A 103 13.62 -8.22 3.73
N ASP A 104 13.70 -7.38 4.77
CA ASP A 104 14.15 -7.76 6.11
C ASP A 104 13.09 -8.59 6.87
N GLU A 105 11.84 -8.56 6.40
CA GLU A 105 10.73 -9.30 6.99
C GLU A 105 10.81 -10.79 6.63
N GLY A 106 11.16 -11.61 7.62
CA GLY A 106 11.22 -13.06 7.49
C GLY A 106 9.88 -13.70 7.08
N GLY A 107 9.90 -15.00 6.80
CA GLY A 107 8.76 -15.75 6.28
C GLY A 107 9.12 -16.50 5.00
N GLU A 108 8.34 -17.51 4.65
CA GLU A 108 8.65 -18.43 3.55
C GLU A 108 7.82 -18.14 2.28
N GLY A 109 6.77 -17.31 2.39
CA GLY A 109 5.90 -16.95 1.28
C GLY A 109 6.49 -15.89 0.37
N GLU A 110 6.26 -16.02 -0.94
CA GLU A 110 6.61 -14.97 -1.91
C GLU A 110 5.75 -13.72 -1.69
N TRP A 111 6.32 -12.54 -1.93
CA TRP A 111 5.56 -11.29 -1.89
C TRP A 111 4.75 -11.11 -3.18
N ALA A 112 3.45 -11.39 -3.10
CA ALA A 112 2.53 -11.32 -4.24
C ALA A 112 2.09 -9.89 -4.55
N GLY A 113 1.86 -9.07 -3.53
CA GLY A 113 1.30 -7.74 -3.72
C GLY A 113 1.50 -6.81 -2.55
N VAL A 114 1.04 -5.58 -2.74
CA VAL A 114 1.10 -4.51 -1.73
C VAL A 114 -0.28 -3.89 -1.54
N MET A 115 -0.61 -3.50 -0.31
CA MET A 115 -1.87 -2.85 0.05
C MET A 115 -1.62 -1.59 0.86
N GLY A 116 -2.32 -0.51 0.55
CA GLY A 116 -2.21 0.76 1.24
C GLY A 116 -3.57 1.31 1.62
N PHE A 117 -3.67 1.90 2.81
CA PHE A 117 -4.84 2.68 3.22
C PHE A 117 -4.50 4.16 3.32
N SER A 118 -5.33 5.03 2.74
CA SER A 118 -5.17 6.48 2.82
C SER A 118 -3.76 6.91 2.40
N GLN A 119 -2.98 7.53 3.28
CA GLN A 119 -1.57 7.88 3.02
C GLN A 119 -0.71 6.68 2.55
N GLY A 120 -1.02 5.46 3.01
CA GLY A 120 -0.32 4.24 2.58
C GLY A 120 -0.51 3.91 1.10
N THR A 121 -1.55 4.42 0.43
CA THR A 121 -1.69 4.21 -1.04
C THR A 121 -0.58 4.89 -1.83
N ARG A 122 0.00 5.96 -1.27
CA ARG A 122 1.13 6.66 -1.88
C ARG A 122 2.41 5.84 -1.79
N VAL A 123 2.61 5.09 -0.70
CA VAL A 123 3.73 4.14 -0.55
C VAL A 123 3.58 3.02 -1.57
N VAL A 124 2.38 2.43 -1.67
CA VAL A 124 2.06 1.41 -2.67
C VAL A 124 2.35 1.89 -4.09
N GLY A 125 1.85 3.07 -4.47
CA GLY A 125 2.11 3.63 -5.79
C GLY A 125 3.61 3.83 -6.06
N GLY A 126 4.36 4.30 -5.05
CA GLY A 126 5.80 4.48 -5.15
C GLY A 126 6.57 3.18 -5.37
N ILE A 127 6.23 2.12 -4.63
CA ILE A 127 6.80 0.78 -4.79
C ILE A 127 6.54 0.23 -6.20
N LEU A 128 5.29 0.33 -6.68
CA LEU A 128 4.93 -0.19 -8.00
C LEU A 128 5.64 0.56 -9.13
N LEU A 129 5.68 1.90 -9.05
CA LEU A 129 6.35 2.72 -10.05
C LEU A 129 7.87 2.49 -10.04
N ASP A 130 8.47 2.36 -8.86
CA ASP A 130 9.90 2.01 -8.70
C ASP A 130 10.21 0.67 -9.38
N GLN A 131 9.42 -0.37 -9.10
CA GLN A 131 9.56 -1.69 -9.73
C GLN A 131 9.45 -1.60 -11.27
N GLN A 132 8.46 -0.86 -11.77
CA GLN A 132 8.27 -0.68 -13.21
C GLN A 132 9.48 0.01 -13.85
N LYS A 133 9.98 1.10 -13.25
CA LYS A 133 11.13 1.84 -13.77
C LYS A 133 12.42 1.03 -13.72
N ARG A 134 12.66 0.26 -12.66
CA ARG A 134 13.81 -0.66 -12.59
C ARG A 134 13.84 -1.62 -13.77
N LYS A 135 12.70 -2.20 -14.13
CA LYS A 135 12.55 -3.10 -15.29
C LYS A 135 12.79 -2.37 -16.61
N GLU A 136 12.16 -1.22 -16.82
CA GLU A 136 12.32 -0.43 -18.06
C GLU A 136 13.76 0.05 -18.27
N MET A 137 14.48 0.39 -17.20
CA MET A 137 15.88 0.80 -17.24
C MET A 137 16.86 -0.38 -17.36
N GLY A 138 16.37 -1.62 -17.31
CA GLY A 138 17.20 -2.83 -17.35
C GLY A 138 18.15 -2.94 -16.16
N LEU A 139 17.76 -2.44 -14.99
CA LEU A 139 18.59 -2.56 -13.79
C LEU A 139 18.73 -4.04 -13.40
N PRO A 140 19.93 -4.50 -13.00
CA PRO A 140 20.13 -5.92 -12.67
C PRO A 140 19.24 -6.35 -11.50
N LYS A 141 18.58 -7.50 -11.65
CA LYS A 141 17.85 -8.11 -10.54
C LYS A 141 18.83 -8.65 -9.50
N ALA A 142 18.68 -8.24 -8.24
CA ALA A 142 19.41 -8.84 -7.14
C ALA A 142 18.82 -10.23 -6.81
N GLU A 143 19.63 -11.12 -6.22
CA GLU A 143 19.11 -12.37 -5.68
C GLU A 143 18.10 -12.07 -4.56
N GLY A 144 16.89 -12.62 -4.66
CA GLY A 144 15.79 -12.32 -3.74
C GLY A 144 15.07 -11.00 -4.00
N GLU A 145 15.26 -10.36 -5.16
CA GLU A 145 14.56 -9.12 -5.50
C GLU A 145 13.03 -9.32 -5.50
N LEU A 146 12.34 -8.37 -4.89
CA LEU A 146 10.89 -8.34 -4.74
C LEU A 146 10.21 -8.09 -6.09
N GLU A 147 9.21 -8.89 -6.42
CA GLU A 147 8.42 -8.73 -7.65
C GLU A 147 6.93 -8.82 -7.35
N PHE A 148 6.34 -7.67 -7.05
CA PHE A 148 4.91 -7.55 -6.78
C PHE A 148 4.11 -7.64 -8.07
N ARG A 149 3.08 -8.48 -8.05
CA ARG A 149 2.15 -8.68 -9.16
C ARG A 149 1.06 -7.61 -9.20
N PHE A 150 0.63 -7.12 -8.04
CA PHE A 150 -0.48 -6.18 -7.94
C PHE A 150 -0.41 -5.24 -6.74
N GLY A 151 -1.19 -4.15 -6.81
CA GLY A 151 -1.44 -3.22 -5.70
C GLY A 151 -2.91 -3.08 -5.32
N ILE A 152 -3.19 -2.83 -4.05
CA ILE A 152 -4.53 -2.53 -3.53
C ILE A 152 -4.50 -1.15 -2.85
N LEU A 153 -5.31 -0.22 -3.34
CA LEU A 153 -5.36 1.16 -2.90
C LEU A 153 -6.71 1.45 -2.25
N CYS A 154 -6.75 1.56 -0.93
CA CYS A 154 -7.98 1.82 -0.18
C CYS A 154 -8.04 3.27 0.31
N MET A 155 -9.12 3.98 0.00
CA MET A 155 -9.40 5.32 0.53
C MET A 155 -8.26 6.33 0.27
N GLY A 156 -7.59 6.17 -0.87
CA GLY A 156 -6.35 6.87 -1.22
C GLY A 156 -6.53 8.31 -1.70
N GLY A 157 -5.40 8.96 -1.97
CA GLY A 157 -5.33 10.29 -2.57
C GLY A 157 -3.89 10.80 -2.66
N ALA A 158 -3.71 11.94 -3.34
CA ALA A 158 -2.41 12.58 -3.61
C ALA A 158 -1.43 11.73 -4.45
N ALA A 159 -0.24 12.28 -4.72
CA ALA A 159 0.76 11.64 -5.57
C ALA A 159 1.40 10.42 -4.89
N PRO A 160 1.78 9.37 -5.65
CA PRO A 160 2.69 8.33 -5.21
C PRO A 160 3.97 8.90 -4.58
N MET A 161 4.55 8.16 -3.65
CA MET A 161 5.86 8.48 -3.07
C MET A 161 6.93 8.35 -4.16
N VAL A 162 7.82 9.33 -4.24
CA VAL A 162 8.87 9.35 -5.26
C VAL A 162 10.09 8.58 -4.75
N SER A 163 10.53 7.56 -5.49
CA SER A 163 11.79 6.85 -5.24
C SER A 163 12.96 7.52 -5.93
N ASP A 164 14.19 7.15 -5.56
CA ASP A 164 15.40 7.65 -6.22
C ASP A 164 15.47 7.22 -7.68
N VAL A 165 15.00 6.00 -8.00
CA VAL A 165 14.93 5.49 -9.38
C VAL A 165 13.95 6.32 -10.21
N VAL A 166 12.75 6.57 -9.67
CA VAL A 166 11.73 7.37 -10.35
C VAL A 166 12.22 8.79 -10.55
N HIS A 167 12.83 9.41 -9.53
CA HIS A 167 13.41 10.74 -9.63
C HIS A 167 14.48 10.82 -10.73
N ALA A 168 15.40 9.86 -10.78
CA ALA A 168 16.46 9.81 -11.78
C ALA A 168 15.95 9.54 -13.21
N SER A 169 14.81 8.86 -13.34
CA SER A 169 14.22 8.54 -14.65
C SER A 169 13.53 9.74 -15.33
N TYR A 170 13.24 10.83 -14.59
CA TYR A 170 12.42 11.95 -15.05
C TYR A 170 11.10 11.49 -15.72
N SER A 171 10.54 10.39 -15.23
CA SER A 171 9.40 9.73 -15.86
C SER A 171 8.07 10.26 -15.35
N ASP A 172 7.19 10.60 -16.29
CA ASP A 172 5.77 10.87 -16.06
C ASP A 172 4.90 9.65 -16.43
N SER A 173 5.48 8.43 -16.46
CA SER A 173 4.75 7.23 -16.87
C SER A 173 3.68 6.86 -15.87
N LEU A 174 2.54 6.43 -16.40
CA LEU A 174 1.49 5.81 -15.62
C LEU A 174 1.96 4.45 -15.09
N ILE A 175 1.52 4.12 -13.87
CA ILE A 175 1.69 2.81 -13.26
C ILE A 175 0.79 1.83 -14.02
N ASN A 176 1.41 0.83 -14.67
CA ASN A 176 0.71 -0.18 -15.48
C ASN A 176 0.68 -1.58 -14.82
N ILE A 177 1.28 -1.72 -13.64
CA ILE A 177 1.13 -2.92 -12.82
C ILE A 177 -0.33 -2.98 -12.32
N PRO A 178 -1.00 -4.16 -12.36
CA PRO A 178 -2.41 -4.28 -11.97
C PRO A 178 -2.74 -3.69 -10.59
N THR A 179 -3.81 -2.88 -10.53
CA THR A 179 -4.28 -2.30 -9.26
C THR A 179 -5.77 -2.43 -9.03
N LEU A 180 -6.16 -2.55 -7.75
CA LEU A 180 -7.54 -2.39 -7.29
C LEU A 180 -7.67 -1.12 -6.44
N HIS A 181 -8.49 -0.19 -6.89
CA HIS A 181 -8.80 1.05 -6.18
C HIS A 181 -10.17 0.97 -5.52
N LEU A 182 -10.21 1.13 -4.20
CA LEU A 182 -11.41 1.21 -3.39
C LEU A 182 -11.61 2.65 -2.92
N HIS A 183 -12.74 3.27 -3.29
CA HIS A 183 -13.08 4.63 -2.85
C HIS A 183 -14.42 4.68 -2.13
N GLY A 184 -14.46 5.32 -0.97
CA GLY A 184 -15.68 5.59 -0.24
C GLY A 184 -16.38 6.84 -0.79
N THR A 185 -17.61 6.75 -1.26
CA THR A 185 -18.35 7.90 -1.82
C THR A 185 -18.73 8.96 -0.77
N LYS A 186 -18.64 8.61 0.52
CA LYS A 186 -18.80 9.54 1.67
C LYS A 186 -17.45 9.93 2.28
N ASP A 187 -16.34 9.47 1.72
CA ASP A 187 -15.01 9.84 2.16
C ASP A 187 -14.68 11.28 1.73
N GLY A 188 -14.12 12.09 2.63
CA GLY A 188 -13.60 13.41 2.29
C GLY A 188 -12.48 13.37 1.24
N ASN A 189 -11.82 12.21 1.07
CA ASN A 189 -10.84 11.96 0.03
C ASN A 189 -11.40 11.39 -1.26
N PHE A 190 -12.72 11.20 -1.42
CA PHE A 190 -13.29 10.54 -2.60
C PHE A 190 -12.76 11.14 -3.92
N GLU A 191 -12.92 12.45 -4.12
CA GLU A 191 -12.43 13.15 -5.32
C GLU A 191 -10.90 13.11 -5.45
N ASN A 192 -10.18 13.17 -4.33
CA ASN A 192 -8.72 13.06 -4.32
C ASN A 192 -8.25 11.66 -4.72
N GLY A 193 -8.99 10.61 -4.35
CA GLY A 193 -8.74 9.23 -4.75
C GLY A 193 -9.01 9.02 -6.23
N LYS A 194 -10.12 9.54 -6.75
CA LYS A 194 -10.40 9.54 -8.20
C LYS A 194 -9.33 10.30 -8.98
N LYS A 195 -8.85 11.42 -8.45
CA LYS A 195 -7.74 12.18 -9.05
C LYS A 195 -6.43 11.38 -9.02
N GLN A 196 -6.06 10.79 -7.88
CA GLN A 196 -4.87 9.93 -7.76
C GLN A 196 -4.91 8.82 -8.82
N TRP A 197 -6.03 8.09 -8.92
CA TRP A 197 -6.21 7.05 -9.92
C TRP A 197 -5.98 7.57 -11.34
N LYS A 198 -6.76 8.58 -11.76
CA LYS A 198 -6.71 9.09 -13.15
C LYS A 198 -5.39 9.76 -13.54
N THR A 199 -4.63 10.25 -12.58
CA THR A 199 -3.37 10.96 -12.84
C THR A 199 -2.17 10.02 -12.90
N TYR A 200 -2.17 8.92 -12.13
CA TYR A 200 -0.95 8.13 -11.92
C TYR A 200 -1.04 6.66 -12.37
N TYR A 201 -2.22 6.17 -12.74
CA TYR A 201 -2.44 4.76 -13.06
C TYR A 201 -3.04 4.60 -14.45
N GLU A 202 -2.58 3.57 -15.16
CA GLU A 202 -3.09 3.20 -16.47
C GLU A 202 -4.50 2.60 -16.33
N GLU A 203 -5.46 3.08 -17.11
CA GLU A 203 -6.87 2.68 -16.97
C GLU A 203 -7.06 1.19 -17.30
N SER A 204 -6.32 0.69 -18.30
CA SER A 204 -6.40 -0.70 -18.75
C SER A 204 -5.88 -1.72 -17.73
N SER A 205 -5.05 -1.31 -16.78
CA SER A 205 -4.53 -2.17 -15.70
C SER A 205 -5.22 -1.93 -14.36
N THR A 206 -6.29 -1.12 -14.31
CA THR A 206 -6.93 -0.75 -13.05
C THR A 206 -8.35 -1.29 -12.93
N THR A 207 -8.66 -1.90 -11.78
CA THR A 207 -10.04 -2.14 -11.33
C THR A 207 -10.44 -1.08 -10.30
N VAL A 208 -11.59 -0.42 -10.48
CA VAL A 208 -12.10 0.58 -9.54
C VAL A 208 -13.42 0.12 -8.92
N TRP A 209 -13.54 0.24 -7.61
CA TRP A 209 -14.76 0.00 -6.86
C TRP A 209 -15.08 1.19 -5.94
N ASP A 210 -16.11 1.94 -6.32
CA ASP A 210 -16.67 3.00 -5.48
C ASP A 210 -17.77 2.39 -4.58
N ILE A 211 -17.76 2.70 -3.28
CA ILE A 211 -18.60 2.09 -2.24
C ILE A 211 -19.20 3.15 -1.31
N ASP A 212 -20.40 2.96 -0.77
CA ASP A 212 -21.08 3.92 0.13
C ASP A 212 -20.50 3.94 1.56
N TYR A 213 -19.24 4.34 1.70
CA TYR A 213 -18.50 4.38 2.98
C TYR A 213 -17.83 5.74 3.18
N HIS A 214 -17.69 6.10 4.47
CA HIS A 214 -16.73 7.13 4.90
C HIS A 214 -15.28 6.60 4.86
N HIS A 215 -14.31 7.37 5.36
CA HIS A 215 -12.88 7.05 5.36
C HIS A 215 -12.52 5.83 6.25
N ALA A 216 -12.79 4.61 5.76
CA ALA A 216 -12.61 3.37 6.51
C ALA A 216 -12.52 2.13 5.60
N MET A 217 -12.01 1.03 6.14
CA MET A 217 -12.10 -0.29 5.50
C MET A 217 -13.56 -0.81 5.54
N PRO A 218 -14.02 -1.60 4.54
CA PRO A 218 -15.35 -2.19 4.57
C PRO A 218 -15.57 -3.12 5.77
N TRP A 219 -16.75 -3.07 6.41
CA TRP A 219 -17.10 -3.92 7.57
C TRP A 219 -18.45 -4.63 7.45
N TYR A 220 -19.32 -4.23 6.51
CA TYR A 220 -20.53 -5.00 6.24
C TYR A 220 -20.17 -6.26 5.46
N ARG A 221 -20.71 -7.40 5.91
CA ARG A 221 -20.35 -8.73 5.38
C ARG A 221 -20.39 -8.81 3.85
N ALA A 222 -21.44 -8.29 3.22
CA ALA A 222 -21.58 -8.34 1.76
C ALA A 222 -20.45 -7.58 1.04
N ASP A 223 -20.06 -6.43 1.58
CA ASP A 223 -18.98 -5.62 1.01
C ASP A 223 -17.63 -6.30 1.22
N VAL A 224 -17.37 -6.86 2.40
CA VAL A 224 -16.12 -7.59 2.65
C VAL A 224 -16.00 -8.81 1.73
N LEU A 225 -17.09 -9.56 1.50
CA LEU A 225 -17.09 -10.68 0.56
C LEU A 225 -16.82 -10.21 -0.88
N LYS A 226 -17.45 -9.12 -1.32
CA LYS A 226 -17.13 -8.51 -2.62
C LYS A 226 -15.67 -8.09 -2.70
N PHE A 227 -15.11 -7.54 -1.63
CA PHE A 227 -13.70 -7.15 -1.59
C PHE A 227 -12.78 -8.37 -1.75
N VAL A 228 -13.07 -9.47 -1.04
CA VAL A 228 -12.37 -10.74 -1.17
C VAL A 228 -12.37 -11.24 -2.61
N ASP A 229 -13.53 -11.20 -3.28
CA ASP A 229 -13.66 -11.64 -4.67
C ASP A 229 -12.85 -10.77 -5.63
N LEU A 230 -12.83 -9.45 -5.42
CA LEU A 230 -12.03 -8.52 -6.21
C LEU A 230 -10.53 -8.75 -6.02
N VAL A 231 -10.06 -8.99 -4.78
CA VAL A 231 -8.65 -9.30 -4.49
C VAL A 231 -8.22 -10.62 -5.15
N ARG A 232 -9.05 -11.66 -5.06
CA ARG A 232 -8.78 -12.95 -5.72
C ARG A 232 -8.74 -12.82 -7.23
N LYS A 233 -9.69 -12.09 -7.80
CA LYS A 233 -9.73 -11.82 -9.24
C LYS A 233 -8.48 -11.06 -9.70
N LEU A 234 -8.08 -10.02 -8.97
CA LEU A 234 -6.89 -9.23 -9.28
C LEU A 234 -5.64 -10.11 -9.41
N ASP A 235 -5.37 -10.98 -8.43
CA ASP A 235 -4.21 -11.88 -8.48
C ASP A 235 -4.34 -12.91 -9.62
N ALA A 236 -5.53 -13.52 -9.79
CA ALA A 236 -5.77 -14.49 -10.85
C ALA A 236 -5.52 -13.89 -12.25
N ASP A 237 -5.98 -12.66 -12.51
CA ASP A 237 -5.79 -11.95 -13.78
C ASP A 237 -4.29 -11.67 -14.03
N THR A 238 -3.49 -11.43 -12.97
CA THR A 238 -2.04 -11.23 -13.12
C THR A 238 -1.30 -12.51 -13.51
N GLN A 239 -1.80 -13.68 -13.09
CA GLN A 239 -1.19 -14.97 -13.38
C GLN A 239 -1.58 -15.52 -14.75
N ALA A 240 -2.74 -15.12 -15.29
CA ALA A 240 -3.19 -15.53 -16.62
C ALA A 240 -2.44 -14.83 -17.77
N THR A 241 -1.65 -13.80 -17.46
CA THR A 241 -0.90 -12.99 -18.44
C THR A 241 0.56 -13.47 -18.63
N VAL A 242 0.98 -14.52 -17.90
CA VAL A 242 2.32 -15.13 -17.94
C VAL A 242 2.34 -16.35 -18.85
#